data_AF-A0A1Q7G897-F1
#
_entry.id   AF-A0A1Q7G897-F1
#
_cell.length_a   1.000
_cell.length_b   1.000
_cell.length_c   1.000
_cell.angle_alpha   90.00
_cell.angle_beta   90.00
_cell.angle_gamma   90.00
#
_symmetry.space_group_name_H-M   'P 1'
#
loop_
_entity.id
_entity.type
_entity.pdbx_description
1 polymer ?
#
loop_
_entity_poly.entity_id
_entity_poly.type
_entity_poly.pdbx_seq_one_letter_code
_entity_poly.pdbx_strand_id
1 'polypeptide(L)' 'MYLPVLLPDLVRRELSIDDILALIASKHEITTQDIQDIFKLDITTTHKVLDFLTRFDFVKLKRQYVVLNETMKSLFD' A
#
# COMPACT_ATOMS: atom_id res chain seq x y z
N MET A 1 -24.98 15.06 -13.78
CA MET A 1 -24.01 13.96 -13.56
C MET A 1 -23.12 14.35 -12.40
N TYR A 2 -23.31 13.74 -11.23
CA TYR A 2 -22.46 13.99 -10.07
C TYR A 2 -21.27 13.05 -10.13
N LEU A 3 -20.07 13.61 -10.30
CA LEU A 3 -18.82 12.89 -10.07
C LEU A 3 -18.00 13.68 -9.04
N PRO A 4 -18.29 13.57 -7.73
CA PRO A 4 -17.46 14.13 -6.70
C PRO A 4 -16.75 12.98 -5.99
N VAL A 5 -15.66 12.49 -6.57
CA VAL A 5 -14.59 11.93 -5.74
C VAL A 5 -13.30 12.48 -6.29
N LEU A 6 -12.99 13.68 -5.81
CA LEU A 6 -11.63 14.05 -5.45
C LEU A 6 -10.95 12.77 -4.95
N LEU A 7 -10.05 12.18 -5.75
CA LEU A 7 -8.88 11.53 -5.17
C LEU A 7 -8.28 12.69 -4.37
N PRO A 8 -8.56 12.80 -3.06
CA PRO A 8 -8.26 14.03 -2.39
C PRO A 8 -6.75 14.18 -2.49
N ASP A 9 -6.30 15.43 -2.51
CA ASP A 9 -4.93 15.88 -2.33
C ASP A 9 -4.13 15.18 -1.18
N LEU A 10 -4.69 14.19 -0.49
CA LEU A 10 -4.08 13.19 0.39
C LEU A 10 -2.98 12.33 -0.26
N VAL A 11 -3.03 12.07 -1.57
CA VAL A 11 -1.88 11.42 -2.27
C VAL A 11 -0.77 12.45 -2.58
N ARG A 12 -1.08 13.76 -2.48
CA ARG A 12 -0.21 14.85 -2.92
C ARG A 12 0.72 15.41 -1.83
N ARG A 13 0.54 14.99 -0.58
CA ARG A 13 1.42 15.31 0.55
C ARG A 13 2.06 14.03 1.09
N GLU A 14 3.19 13.65 0.50
CA GLU A 14 4.26 12.88 1.16
C GLU A 14 3.92 11.53 1.80
N LEU A 15 3.04 10.74 1.18
CA LEU A 15 2.98 9.31 1.47
C LEU A 15 3.46 8.58 0.24
N SER A 16 4.77 8.43 0.14
CA SER A 16 5.41 7.79 -1.00
C SER A 16 5.01 6.33 -0.97
N ILE A 17 4.54 5.81 -2.11
CA ILE A 17 4.31 4.38 -2.29
C ILE A 17 5.56 3.60 -1.86
N ASP A 18 6.74 4.18 -2.06
CA ASP A 18 8.03 3.73 -1.57
C ASP A 18 8.09 3.48 -0.05
N ASP A 19 7.50 4.33 0.80
CA ASP A 19 7.49 4.13 2.26
C ASP A 19 6.64 2.91 2.65
N ILE A 20 5.49 2.74 1.97
CA ILE A 20 4.64 1.56 2.17
C ILE A 20 5.38 0.31 1.71
N LEU A 21 6.06 0.36 0.56
CA LEU A 21 6.85 -0.76 0.05
C LEU A 21 8.03 -1.09 0.97
N ALA A 22 8.76 -0.09 1.44
CA ALA A 22 9.87 -0.26 2.38
C ALA A 22 9.40 -0.84 3.72
N LEU A 23 8.22 -0.43 4.20
CA LEU A 23 7.61 -1.00 5.40
C LEU A 23 7.23 -2.47 5.19
N ILE A 24 6.62 -2.81 4.05
CA ILE A 24 6.31 -4.20 3.68
C ILE A 24 7.61 -5.02 3.45
N ALA A 25 8.68 -4.39 2.98
CA ALA A 25 10.00 -5.02 2.84
C ALA A 25 10.60 -5.34 4.21
N SER A 26 10.53 -4.37 5.13
CA SER A 26 11.09 -4.44 6.47
C SER A 26 10.33 -5.41 7.37
N LYS A 27 8.99 -5.45 7.24
CA LYS A 27 8.14 -6.37 7.99
C LYS A 27 7.78 -7.57 7.15
N HIS A 28 8.31 -8.74 7.53
CA HIS A 28 8.03 -10.01 6.85
C HIS A 28 6.52 -10.32 6.74
N GLU A 29 5.71 -9.83 7.68
CA GLU A 29 4.26 -9.99 7.71
C GLU A 29 3.61 -8.67 8.16
N ILE A 30 2.99 -7.94 7.23
CA ILE A 30 2.25 -6.71 7.54
C ILE A 30 0.82 -6.82 7.06
N THR A 31 -0.13 -6.37 7.87
CA THR A 31 -1.56 -6.39 7.50
C THR A 31 -1.99 -5.07 6.87
N THR A 32 -3.12 -5.10 6.17
CA THR A 32 -3.85 -3.88 5.74
C THR A 32 -4.10 -2.92 6.89
N GLN A 33 -4.36 -3.46 8.09
CA GLN A 33 -4.67 -2.68 9.28
C GLN A 33 -3.42 -2.03 9.88
N ASP A 34 -2.26 -2.71 9.86
CA ASP A 34 -0.98 -2.11 10.24
C ASP A 34 -0.63 -0.93 9.33
N ILE A 35 -0.84 -1.05 8.02
CA ILE A 35 -0.60 0.04 7.06
C ILE A 35 -1.54 1.21 7.36
N GLN A 36 -2.81 0.94 7.67
CA GLN A 36 -3.76 1.98 8.08
C GLN A 36 -3.31 2.70 9.36
N ASP A 37 -2.86 1.96 10.37
CA ASP A 37 -2.47 2.52 11.66
C ASP A 37 -1.17 3.34 11.57
N ILE A 38 -0.16 2.79 10.88
CA ILE A 38 1.16 3.42 10.72
C ILE A 38 1.06 4.70 9.90
N PHE A 39 0.33 4.66 8.80
CA PHE A 39 0.20 5.79 7.89
C PHE A 39 -1.04 6.65 8.16
N LYS A 40 -1.83 6.30 9.19
CA LYS A 40 -3.09 6.96 9.54
C LYS A 40 -4.01 7.16 8.34
N LEU A 41 -4.09 6.15 7.48
CA LEU A 41 -4.86 6.17 6.25
C LEU A 41 -6.26 5.63 6.47
N ASP A 42 -7.24 6.21 5.78
CA ASP A 42 -8.58 5.64 5.69
C ASP A 42 -8.54 4.24 5.05
N ILE A 43 -9.49 3.38 5.45
CA ILE A 43 -9.69 2.04 4.88
C ILE A 43 -9.81 2.13 3.35
N THR A 44 -10.60 3.08 2.85
CA THR A 44 -10.80 3.28 1.40
C THR A 44 -9.51 3.64 0.67
N THR A 45 -8.69 4.50 1.27
CA THR A 45 -7.42 4.93 0.67
C THR A 45 -6.41 3.79 0.69
N THR A 46 -6.30 3.09 1.82
CA THR A 46 -5.41 1.93 1.96
C THR A 46 -5.78 0.82 0.98
N HIS A 47 -7.07 0.52 0.83
CA HIS A 47 -7.53 -0.44 -0.16
C HIS A 47 -7.18 -0.01 -1.59
N LYS A 48 -7.36 1.27 -1.95
CA LYS A 48 -6.96 1.77 -3.27
C LYS A 48 -5.46 1.66 -3.52
N VAL A 49 -4.63 1.98 -2.53
CA VAL A 49 -3.17 1.88 -2.64
C VAL A 49 -2.74 0.43 -2.77
N LEU A 50 -3.29 -0.48 -1.96
CA LEU A 50 -2.98 -1.89 -2.03
C LEU A 50 -3.49 -2.55 -3.32
N ASP A 51 -4.67 -2.15 -3.79
CA ASP A 51 -5.21 -2.57 -5.08
C ASP A 51 -4.29 -2.13 -6.22
N PHE A 52 -3.82 -0.87 -6.19
CA PHE A 52 -2.82 -0.37 -7.12
C PHE A 52 -1.52 -1.18 -7.02
N LEU A 53 -0.95 -1.33 -5.84
CA LEU A 53 0.29 -2.09 -5.64
C LEU A 53 0.18 -3.54 -6.13
N THR A 54 -0.97 -4.18 -5.90
CA THR A 54 -1.24 -5.55 -6.34
C THR A 54 -1.40 -5.61 -7.87
N ARG A 55 -2.08 -4.63 -8.46
CA ARG A 55 -2.32 -4.55 -9.91
C ARG A 55 -1.04 -4.37 -10.73
N PHE A 56 -0.03 -3.72 -10.16
CA PHE A 56 1.28 -3.53 -10.77
C PHE A 56 2.28 -4.63 -10.36
N ASP A 57 1.84 -5.70 -9.69
CA ASP A 57 2.67 -6.82 -9.26
C ASP A 57 3.81 -6.42 -8.28
N PHE A 58 3.65 -5.29 -7.57
CA PHE A 58 4.59 -4.85 -6.53
C PHE A 58 4.44 -5.69 -5.26
N VAL A 59 3.20 -5.98 -4.87
CA VAL A 59 2.87 -6.71 -3.63
C VAL A 59 1.90 -7.85 -3.92
N LYS A 60 1.90 -8.86 -3.05
CA LYS A 60 0.96 -9.97 -3.07
C LYS A 60 0.19 -10.01 -1.75
N LEU A 61 -1.14 -10.06 -1.85
CA LEU A 61 -2.02 -10.31 -0.72
C LEU A 61 -2.06 -11.82 -0.42
N LYS A 62 -1.57 -12.21 0.76
CA LYS A 62 -1.62 -13.58 1.28
C LYS A 62 -2.59 -13.65 2.46
N ARG A 63 -3.82 -14.13 2.22
CA ARG A 63 -4.90 -14.32 3.22
C ARG A 63 -5.23 -13.05 4.02
N GLN A 64 -4.38 -12.68 4.98
CA GLN A 64 -4.53 -11.52 5.87
C GLN A 64 -3.31 -10.58 5.84
N TYR A 65 -2.23 -10.96 5.16
CA TYR A 65 -0.98 -10.21 5.11
C TYR A 65 -0.70 -9.70 3.69
N VAL A 66 -0.02 -8.58 3.60
CA VAL A 66 0.57 -8.03 2.39
C VAL A 66 2.05 -8.37 2.45
N VAL A 67 2.56 -8.99 1.38
CA VAL A 67 3.99 -9.30 1.24
C VAL A 67 4.51 -8.71 -0.06
N LEU A 68 5.79 -8.32 -0.09
CA LEU A 68 6.42 -7.95 -1.35
C LEU A 68 6.41 -9.13 -2.32
N ASN A 69 6.26 -8.82 -3.60
CA ASN A 69 6.51 -9.80 -4.64
C ASN A 69 8.01 -10.14 -4.69
N GLU A 70 8.35 -11.30 -5.26
CA GLU A 70 9.74 -11.77 -5.36
C GLU A 70 10.64 -10.77 -6.11
N THR A 71 10.10 -10.14 -7.16
CA THR A 71 10.78 -9.06 -7.91
C THR A 71 11.11 -7.86 -7.02
N MET A 72 10.16 -7.42 -6.18
CA MET A 72 10.39 -6.30 -5.26
C MET A 72 11.33 -6.72 -4.14
N LYS A 73 11.16 -7.93 -3.59
CA LYS A 73 12.04 -8.45 -2.54
C LYS A 73 13.49 -8.45 -2.97
N SER A 74 13.79 -8.83 -4.22
CA SER A 74 15.15 -8.79 -4.78
C SER A 74 15.71 -7.37 -5.00
N LEU A 75 14.88 -6.34 -5.03
CA LEU A 75 15.33 -4.94 -5.14
C LEU A 75 15.65 -4.32 -3.77
N PHE A 76 15.16 -4.93 -2.69
CA PHE A 76 15.36 -4.48 -1.31
C PHE A 76 16.37 -5.36 -0.53
N ASP A 77 16.92 -6.42 -1.13
CA ASP A 77 17.97 -7.31 -0.59
C ASP A 77 19.37 -6.83 -1.02
#